data_AF-A0A932IMD3-F1
#
_entry.id   AF-A0A932IMD3-F1
#
_cell.length_a   1.000
_cell.length_b   1.000
_cell.length_c   1.000
_cell.angle_alpha   90.00
_cell.angle_beta   90.00
_cell.angle_gamma   90.00
#
_symmetry.space_group_name_H-M   'P 1'
#
loop_
_entity.id
_entity.type
_entity.pdbx_description
1 polymer ?
#
loop_
_entity_poly.entity_id
_entity_poly.type
_entity_poly.pdbx_seq_one_letter_code
_entity_poly.pdbx_strand_id
1 'polypeptide(L)'
;MLQIHKPTSGPAFAMVGWAGIIYGFSGLSARGVAIGVTHADTLNNPLIAQVQQNQFAAKLLSSGLPIGLAARVVLQQATSAKHAEQLLLAVQHTFGWNVLLADAAGDIRALELTSGVDDDQAKPIGYGPEAKDARGQPLSSVGPDDLLTSVHFRALQEDMDMAVLVFALPPQRHWTSYYYSSLRTFSALGDAIKATYGQWTSAKAREVLNTPALVDPHDSMQAAVLEPASRRLWIAAGAVPAASAGFVEIVLPKWEGP
;
A
#
# COMPACT_ATOMS: atom_id res chain seq x y z
N MET A 1 10.96 4.01 -11.63
CA MET A 1 12.35 4.49 -11.40
C MET A 1 12.74 4.08 -9.98
N LEU A 2 14.02 3.79 -9.74
CA LEU A 2 14.52 3.38 -8.42
C LEU A 2 15.36 4.50 -7.80
N GLN A 3 15.15 4.76 -6.51
CA GLN A 3 15.97 5.65 -5.71
C GLN A 3 16.66 4.84 -4.62
N ILE A 4 17.99 4.81 -4.63
CA ILE A 4 18.79 4.20 -3.56
C ILE A 4 19.32 5.33 -2.69
N HIS A 5 18.88 5.37 -1.44
CA HIS A 5 19.37 6.31 -0.45
C HIS A 5 20.45 5.66 0.40
N LYS A 6 21.63 6.27 0.44
CA LYS A 6 22.75 5.88 1.29
C LYS A 6 23.04 7.05 2.25
N PRO A 7 22.34 7.13 3.38
CA PRO A 7 22.53 8.25 4.30
C PRO A 7 23.91 8.16 4.96
N THR A 8 24.46 9.29 5.38
CA THR A 8 25.72 9.36 6.15
C THR A 8 25.60 8.66 7.50
N SER A 9 24.38 8.57 8.05
CA SER A 9 24.04 7.84 9.26
C SER A 9 22.75 7.03 9.07
N GLY A 10 22.70 5.81 9.61
CA GLY A 10 21.56 4.90 9.48
C GLY A 10 21.62 3.94 8.27
N PRO A 11 20.60 3.10 8.08
CA PRO A 11 20.60 2.08 7.04
C PRO A 11 20.37 2.68 5.65
N ALA A 12 21.01 2.09 4.65
CA ALA A 12 20.62 2.31 3.26
C ALA A 12 19.20 1.78 3.00
N PHE A 13 18.49 2.38 2.06
CA PHE A 13 17.19 1.88 1.62
C PHE A 13 16.95 2.18 0.14
N ALA A 14 16.07 1.39 -0.47
CA ALA A 14 15.61 1.55 -1.83
C ALA A 14 14.12 1.94 -1.82
N MET A 15 13.75 2.91 -2.65
CA MET A 15 12.35 3.27 -2.94
C MET A 15 12.07 3.18 -4.43
N VAL A 16 10.90 2.65 -4.75
CA VAL A 16 10.34 2.58 -6.09
C VAL A 16 9.38 3.75 -6.26
N GLY A 17 9.71 4.64 -7.20
CA GLY A 17 8.99 5.90 -7.42
C GLY A 17 9.30 6.51 -8.79
N TRP A 18 9.07 7.81 -8.96
CA TRP A 18 9.31 8.54 -10.22
C TRP A 18 10.36 9.63 -10.07
N ALA A 19 10.97 10.01 -11.19
CA ALA A 19 11.91 11.13 -11.24
C ALA A 19 11.21 12.41 -10.77
N GLY A 20 11.88 13.23 -9.97
CA GLY A 20 11.32 14.48 -9.45
C GLY A 20 10.43 14.31 -8.22
N ILE A 21 10.08 13.08 -7.83
CA ILE A 21 9.36 12.79 -6.57
C ILE A 21 10.39 12.35 -5.53
N ILE A 22 10.46 13.02 -4.37
CA ILE A 22 11.46 12.73 -3.32
C ILE A 22 11.12 11.52 -2.43
N TYR A 23 10.13 10.74 -2.84
CA TYR A 23 9.57 9.57 -2.17
C TYR A 23 9.09 8.51 -3.17
N GLY A 24 8.69 7.34 -2.66
CA GLY A 24 8.12 6.24 -3.45
C GLY A 24 6.92 5.59 -2.78
N PHE A 25 6.28 4.66 -3.49
CA PHE A 25 5.09 3.92 -3.05
C PHE A 25 5.38 2.46 -2.68
N SER A 26 6.63 2.03 -2.85
CA SER A 26 7.11 0.79 -2.27
C SER A 26 8.61 0.89 -2.04
N GLY A 27 9.16 0.04 -1.18
CA GLY A 27 10.58 0.07 -0.89
C GLY A 27 11.03 -0.97 0.11
N LEU A 28 12.35 -1.08 0.24
CA LEU A 28 13.04 -2.04 1.10
C LEU A 28 14.20 -1.34 1.80
N SER A 29 14.35 -1.58 3.10
CA SER A 29 15.49 -1.09 3.88
C SER A 29 16.56 -2.17 4.04
N ALA A 30 17.81 -1.74 4.25
CA ALA A 30 18.93 -2.63 4.58
C ALA A 30 18.76 -3.36 5.93
N ARG A 31 17.81 -2.92 6.77
CA ARG A 31 17.35 -3.63 7.97
C ARG A 31 16.41 -4.80 7.66
N GLY A 32 16.00 -4.96 6.41
CA GLY A 32 15.05 -6.00 6.02
C GLY A 32 13.62 -5.65 6.43
N VAL A 33 13.19 -4.40 6.22
CA VAL A 33 11.78 -4.00 6.30
C VAL A 33 11.35 -3.54 4.92
N ALA A 34 10.26 -4.12 4.41
CA ALA A 34 9.62 -3.75 3.17
C ALA A 34 8.26 -3.10 3.40
N ILE A 35 7.90 -2.21 2.48
CA ILE A 35 6.61 -1.53 2.45
C ILE A 35 6.10 -1.48 1.01
N GLY A 36 4.80 -1.68 0.84
CA GLY A 36 4.05 -1.36 -0.36
C GLY A 36 2.81 -0.56 0.04
N VAL A 37 2.50 0.49 -0.72
CA VAL A 37 1.32 1.31 -0.48
C VAL A 37 0.48 1.43 -1.75
N THR A 38 -0.83 1.44 -1.56
CA THR A 38 -1.79 1.79 -2.60
C THR A 38 -2.79 2.79 -2.03
N HIS A 39 -3.35 3.65 -2.88
CA HIS A 39 -4.34 4.63 -2.43
C HIS A 39 -5.58 3.93 -1.88
N ALA A 40 -6.29 4.58 -0.97
CA ALA A 40 -7.63 4.15 -0.58
C ALA A 40 -8.70 4.85 -1.44
N ASP A 41 -9.59 4.06 -2.04
CA ASP A 41 -10.78 4.54 -2.77
C ASP A 41 -11.89 4.86 -1.75
N THR A 42 -11.75 6.00 -1.09
CA THR A 42 -12.65 6.52 -0.06
C THR A 42 -12.93 8.01 -0.25
N LEU A 43 -14.18 8.40 -0.01
CA LEU A 43 -14.57 9.81 0.04
C LEU A 43 -14.20 10.49 1.36
N ASN A 44 -13.83 9.72 2.39
CA ASN A 44 -13.38 10.20 3.69
C ASN A 44 -11.98 10.84 3.64
N ASN A 45 -11.92 12.05 3.07
CA ASN A 45 -10.70 12.85 3.01
C ASN A 45 -10.94 14.36 3.16
N PRO A 46 -9.92 15.14 3.58
CA PRO A 46 -10.12 16.53 4.01
C PRO A 46 -10.59 17.46 2.88
N LEU A 47 -10.35 17.06 1.63
CA LEU A 47 -10.78 17.83 0.47
C LEU A 47 -12.28 17.68 0.26
N ILE A 48 -12.80 16.45 0.33
CA ILE A 48 -14.24 16.19 0.16
C ILE A 48 -15.04 16.84 1.29
N ALA A 49 -14.59 16.73 2.54
CA ALA A 49 -15.26 17.39 3.66
C ALA A 49 -15.32 18.93 3.46
N GLN A 50 -14.25 19.55 2.96
CA GLN A 50 -14.28 20.98 2.63
C GLN A 50 -15.27 21.33 1.53
N VAL A 51 -15.35 20.50 0.48
CA VAL A 51 -16.33 20.70 -0.59
C VAL A 51 -17.76 20.55 -0.05
N GLN A 52 -18.00 19.61 0.85
CA GLN A 52 -19.31 19.41 1.47
C GLN A 52 -19.69 20.57 2.39
N GLN A 53 -18.74 21.08 3.18
CA GLN A 53 -18.97 22.18 4.13
C GLN A 53 -19.06 23.55 3.46
N ASN A 54 -18.23 23.81 2.45
CA ASN A 54 -18.03 25.15 1.90
C ASN A 54 -18.42 25.29 0.43
N GLN A 55 -18.73 24.20 -0.27
CA GLN A 55 -19.12 24.17 -1.67
C GLN A 55 -18.16 25.00 -2.54
N PHE A 56 -18.66 26.06 -3.20
CA PHE A 56 -17.86 26.95 -4.04
C PHE A 56 -16.80 27.76 -3.30
N ALA A 57 -16.85 27.84 -1.97
CA ALA A 57 -15.86 28.49 -1.13
C ALA A 57 -14.78 27.53 -0.59
N ALA A 58 -14.79 26.25 -1.01
CA ALA A 58 -13.78 25.28 -0.59
C ALA A 58 -12.37 25.69 -1.04
N LYS A 59 -11.42 25.68 -0.10
CA LYS A 59 -10.02 26.06 -0.36
C LYS A 59 -9.12 24.89 -0.74
N LEU A 60 -9.64 23.66 -0.62
CA LEU A 60 -8.94 22.41 -0.94
C LEU A 60 -7.61 22.25 -0.19
N LEU A 61 -7.61 22.63 1.08
CA LEU A 61 -6.42 22.51 1.94
C LEU A 61 -6.34 21.10 2.53
N SER A 62 -5.15 20.51 2.63
CA SER A 62 -4.96 19.24 3.34
C SER A 62 -3.79 19.38 4.30
N SER A 63 -3.91 18.74 5.47
CA SER A 63 -2.88 18.66 6.51
C SER A 63 -2.54 17.21 6.78
N GLY A 64 -1.38 16.97 7.40
CA GLY A 64 -0.87 15.64 7.66
C GLY A 64 0.36 15.30 6.81
N LEU A 65 0.91 14.12 7.04
CA LEU A 65 2.09 13.62 6.35
C LEU A 65 1.68 12.91 5.06
N PRO A 66 2.22 13.29 3.89
CA PRO A 66 2.04 12.51 2.67
C PRO A 66 2.60 11.10 2.82
N ILE A 67 1.88 10.08 2.34
CA ILE A 67 2.23 8.67 2.53
C ILE A 67 3.64 8.33 2.08
N GLY A 68 4.14 8.94 1.00
CA GLY A 68 5.47 8.67 0.50
C GLY A 68 6.56 9.15 1.46
N LEU A 69 6.33 10.26 2.17
CA LEU A 69 7.23 10.70 3.24
C LEU A 69 7.12 9.79 4.47
N ALA A 70 5.91 9.33 4.81
CA ALA A 70 5.71 8.34 5.88
C ALA A 70 6.41 6.99 5.57
N ALA A 71 6.31 6.51 4.33
CA ALA A 71 7.00 5.31 3.85
C ALA A 71 8.52 5.49 3.91
N ARG A 72 9.03 6.69 3.57
CA ARG A 72 10.45 7.00 3.74
C ARG A 72 10.88 6.96 5.21
N VAL A 73 10.07 7.50 6.13
CA VAL A 73 10.32 7.41 7.59
C VAL A 73 10.37 5.95 8.04
N VAL A 74 9.43 5.10 7.58
CA VAL A 74 9.44 3.66 7.84
C VAL A 74 10.77 3.03 7.39
N LEU A 75 11.18 3.26 6.14
CA LEU A 75 12.44 2.69 5.62
C LEU A 75 13.68 3.20 6.37
N GLN A 76 13.62 4.43 6.90
CA GLN A 76 14.68 5.05 7.68
C GLN A 76 14.72 4.63 9.15
N GLN A 77 13.59 4.26 9.77
CA GLN A 77 13.49 4.07 11.23
C GLN A 77 13.02 2.68 11.67
N ALA A 78 12.17 2.01 10.89
CA ALA A 78 11.59 0.73 11.28
C ALA A 78 12.61 -0.41 11.33
N THR A 79 12.46 -1.25 12.35
CA THR A 79 13.29 -2.44 12.61
C THR A 79 12.53 -3.75 12.43
N SER A 80 11.20 -3.69 12.30
CA SER A 80 10.28 -4.80 12.08
C SER A 80 9.00 -4.30 11.43
N ALA A 81 8.17 -5.20 10.91
CA ALA A 81 6.85 -4.87 10.36
C ALA A 81 5.96 -4.23 11.44
N LYS A 82 5.97 -4.75 12.68
CA LYS A 82 5.25 -4.15 13.81
C LYS A 82 5.73 -2.73 14.17
N HIS A 83 7.03 -2.47 14.15
CA HIS A 83 7.55 -1.11 14.39
C HIS A 83 7.14 -0.16 13.25
N ALA A 84 7.19 -0.63 11.99
CA ALA A 84 6.68 0.12 10.85
C ALA A 84 5.18 0.46 10.97
N GLU A 85 4.37 -0.49 11.44
CA GLU A 85 2.94 -0.27 11.72
C GLU A 85 2.75 0.85 12.75
N GLN A 86 3.49 0.80 13.87
CA GLN A 86 3.42 1.83 14.92
C GLN A 86 3.79 3.23 14.40
N LEU A 87 4.84 3.34 13.58
CA LEU A 87 5.25 4.60 12.98
C LEU A 87 4.15 5.20 12.09
N LEU A 88 3.47 4.36 11.31
CA LEU A 88 2.40 4.80 10.41
C LEU A 88 1.13 5.19 11.17
N LEU A 89 0.78 4.47 12.24
CA LEU A 89 -0.40 4.79 13.06
C LEU A 89 -0.19 6.02 13.96
N ALA A 90 1.06 6.39 14.25
CA ALA A 90 1.40 7.52 15.11
C ALA A 90 1.29 8.89 14.42
N VAL A 91 1.05 8.94 13.10
CA VAL A 91 1.00 10.19 12.33
C VAL A 91 -0.35 10.35 11.64
N GLN A 92 -0.82 11.60 11.54
CA GLN A 92 -1.95 11.94 10.70
C GLN A 92 -1.51 11.97 9.24
N HIS A 93 -2.28 11.33 8.36
CA HIS A 93 -2.02 11.27 6.91
C HIS A 93 -2.90 12.25 6.15
N THR A 94 -2.40 12.75 5.02
CA THR A 94 -3.16 13.69 4.16
C THR A 94 -4.40 13.08 3.51
N PHE A 95 -4.38 11.77 3.26
CA PHE A 95 -5.41 10.99 2.58
C PHE A 95 -5.49 9.58 3.16
N GLY A 96 -6.49 8.81 2.74
CA GLY A 96 -6.56 7.39 3.05
C GLY A 96 -5.61 6.55 2.21
N TRP A 97 -5.02 5.51 2.81
CA TRP A 97 -4.06 4.60 2.19
C TRP A 97 -4.23 3.16 2.69
N ASN A 98 -3.97 2.21 1.82
CA ASN A 98 -3.80 0.80 2.18
C ASN A 98 -2.32 0.44 2.10
N VAL A 99 -1.79 -0.20 3.14
CA VAL A 99 -0.36 -0.49 3.29
C VAL A 99 -0.16 -1.97 3.54
N LEU A 100 0.84 -2.56 2.88
CA LEU A 100 1.41 -3.85 3.25
C LEU A 100 2.83 -3.67 3.74
N LEU A 101 3.15 -4.36 4.83
CA LEU A 101 4.46 -4.39 5.47
C LEU A 101 4.93 -5.83 5.58
N ALA A 102 6.22 -6.03 5.42
CA ALA A 102 6.88 -7.31 5.67
C ALA A 102 8.27 -7.07 6.25
N ASP A 103 8.79 -8.01 7.05
CA ASP A 103 10.17 -7.95 7.53
C ASP A 103 10.96 -9.24 7.34
N ALA A 104 12.26 -9.16 7.62
CA ALA A 104 13.20 -10.26 7.47
C ALA A 104 12.96 -11.44 8.43
N ALA A 105 12.19 -11.23 9.50
CA ALA A 105 11.78 -12.28 10.43
C ALA A 105 10.52 -13.02 9.96
N GLY A 106 9.86 -12.52 8.90
CA GLY A 106 8.65 -13.11 8.35
C GLY A 106 7.36 -12.52 8.93
N ASP A 107 7.42 -11.45 9.74
CA ASP A 107 6.20 -10.76 10.18
C ASP A 107 5.63 -9.96 9.02
N ILE A 108 4.30 -10.02 8.86
CA ILE A 108 3.55 -9.30 7.83
C ILE A 108 2.37 -8.56 8.46
N ARG A 109 2.15 -7.33 8.01
CA ARG A 109 1.07 -6.46 8.51
C ARG A 109 0.39 -5.74 7.36
N ALA A 110 -0.92 -5.57 7.46
CA ALA A 110 -1.70 -4.69 6.61
C ALA A 110 -2.18 -3.52 7.46
N LEU A 111 -2.27 -2.34 6.85
CA LEU A 111 -2.85 -1.18 7.48
C LEU A 111 -3.85 -0.53 6.55
N GLU A 112 -4.92 -0.03 7.14
CA GLU A 112 -5.87 0.87 6.52
C GLU A 112 -5.77 2.20 7.26
N LEU A 113 -5.19 3.18 6.58
CA LEU A 113 -4.94 4.51 7.08
C LEU A 113 -6.06 5.40 6.57
N THR A 114 -6.74 6.13 7.46
CA THR A 114 -7.65 7.22 7.08
C THR A 114 -7.04 8.56 7.47
N SER A 115 -7.52 9.62 6.83
CA SER A 115 -7.20 11.00 7.22
C SER A 115 -8.02 11.49 8.42
N GLY A 116 -9.12 10.80 8.76
CA GLY A 116 -9.93 11.03 9.97
C GLY A 116 -10.53 12.44 10.01
N VAL A 117 -11.34 12.78 9.01
CA VAL A 117 -11.83 14.17 8.83
C VAL A 117 -12.93 14.56 9.81
N ASP A 118 -13.62 13.56 10.38
CA ASP A 118 -14.55 13.72 11.49
C ASP A 118 -14.05 12.91 12.69
N ASP A 119 -14.08 13.51 13.88
CA ASP A 119 -13.62 12.88 15.14
C ASP A 119 -14.43 11.63 15.53
N ASP A 120 -15.63 11.46 14.97
CA ASP A 120 -16.51 10.32 15.19
C ASP A 120 -16.30 9.17 14.18
N GLN A 121 -15.43 9.35 13.17
CA GLN A 121 -15.19 8.33 12.14
C GLN A 121 -14.06 7.35 12.49
N ALA A 122 -14.06 6.21 11.79
CA ALA A 122 -13.18 5.08 12.05
C ALA A 122 -11.69 5.47 12.07
N LYS A 123 -10.94 4.96 13.06
CA LYS A 123 -9.51 5.28 13.23
C LYS A 123 -8.64 4.41 12.31
N PRO A 124 -7.43 4.86 11.94
CA PRO A 124 -6.45 4.01 11.28
C PRO A 124 -6.26 2.69 12.02
N ILE A 125 -6.19 1.58 11.29
CA ILE A 125 -6.11 0.24 11.86
C ILE A 125 -4.97 -0.55 11.21
N GLY A 126 -4.27 -1.34 12.02
CA GLY A 126 -3.31 -2.34 11.57
C GLY A 126 -3.75 -3.74 11.98
N TYR A 127 -3.46 -4.73 11.14
CA TYR A 127 -3.84 -6.12 11.38
C TYR A 127 -2.90 -7.12 10.69
N GLY A 128 -2.88 -8.36 11.20
CA GLY A 128 -2.13 -9.48 10.63
C GLY A 128 -3.01 -10.49 9.90
N PRO A 129 -2.42 -11.60 9.41
CA PRO A 129 -3.12 -12.68 8.69
C PRO A 129 -4.24 -13.35 9.50
N GLU A 130 -4.17 -13.28 10.82
CA GLU A 130 -5.15 -13.83 11.76
C GLU A 130 -6.48 -13.05 11.80
N ALA A 131 -6.50 -11.84 11.25
CA ALA A 131 -7.66 -10.95 11.34
C ALA A 131 -8.86 -11.50 10.58
N LYS A 132 -10.02 -11.40 11.22
CA LYS A 132 -11.29 -11.88 10.69
C LYS A 132 -12.33 -10.78 10.69
N ASP A 133 -13.23 -10.83 9.71
CA ASP A 133 -14.41 -9.99 9.68
C ASP A 133 -15.45 -10.42 10.74
N ALA A 134 -16.55 -9.67 10.83
CA ALA A 134 -17.65 -9.97 11.75
C ALA A 134 -18.33 -11.34 11.49
N ARG A 135 -18.09 -11.98 10.34
CA ARG A 135 -18.60 -13.31 9.97
C ARG A 135 -17.56 -14.41 10.22
N GLY A 136 -16.42 -14.07 10.82
CA GLY A 136 -15.32 -14.99 11.08
C GLY A 136 -14.51 -15.39 9.83
N GLN A 137 -14.70 -14.70 8.71
CA GLN A 137 -13.93 -14.95 7.49
C GLN A 137 -12.61 -14.18 7.54
N PRO A 138 -11.53 -14.71 6.94
CA PRO A 138 -10.28 -13.97 6.81
C PRO A 138 -10.49 -12.60 6.17
N LEU A 139 -9.91 -11.56 6.77
CA LEU A 139 -10.13 -10.19 6.31
C LEU A 139 -9.41 -9.93 4.98
N SER A 140 -8.13 -10.28 4.94
CA SER A 140 -7.23 -10.04 3.80
C SER A 140 -6.21 -11.16 3.58
N SER A 141 -6.53 -12.40 3.95
CA SER A 141 -5.63 -13.55 3.78
C SER A 141 -6.37 -14.75 3.19
N VAL A 142 -5.63 -15.63 2.53
CA VAL A 142 -6.11 -16.93 2.06
C VAL A 142 -5.86 -18.02 3.12
N GLY A 143 -4.80 -17.88 3.91
CA GLY A 143 -4.44 -18.73 5.03
C GLY A 143 -3.61 -17.98 6.09
N PRO A 144 -2.84 -18.70 6.93
CA PRO A 144 -2.27 -18.13 8.15
C PRO A 144 -1.00 -17.29 7.97
N ASP A 145 -0.34 -17.35 6.82
CA ASP A 145 0.98 -16.71 6.58
C ASP A 145 1.02 -15.86 5.30
N ASP A 146 -0.13 -15.43 4.81
CA ASP A 146 -0.23 -14.49 3.69
C ASP A 146 -1.12 -13.29 4.02
N LEU A 147 -0.93 -12.21 3.28
CA LEU A 147 -1.73 -11.01 3.39
C LEU A 147 -1.78 -10.28 2.06
N LEU A 148 -2.97 -9.84 1.69
CA LEU A 148 -3.27 -9.12 0.46
C LEU A 148 -3.78 -7.73 0.79
N THR A 149 -3.65 -6.81 -0.16
CA THR A 149 -4.30 -5.50 -0.06
C THR A 149 -4.87 -5.08 -1.40
N SER A 150 -5.77 -4.12 -1.35
CA SER A 150 -6.47 -3.54 -2.49
C SER A 150 -6.59 -2.03 -2.30
N VAL A 151 -7.17 -1.34 -3.27
CA VAL A 151 -7.49 0.10 -3.11
C VAL A 151 -8.69 0.31 -2.19
N HIS A 152 -9.54 -0.69 -1.98
CA HIS A 152 -10.68 -0.58 -1.09
C HIS A 152 -10.33 -1.09 0.32
N PHE A 153 -10.88 -0.42 1.33
CA PHE A 153 -10.84 -0.85 2.72
C PHE A 153 -11.62 -2.16 2.93
N ARG A 154 -11.03 -3.03 3.75
CA ARG A 154 -11.57 -4.32 4.19
C ARG A 154 -12.04 -4.22 5.63
N ALA A 155 -11.28 -3.55 6.51
CA ALA A 155 -11.64 -3.30 7.90
C ALA A 155 -12.48 -2.01 8.07
N LEU A 156 -12.03 -0.90 7.49
CA LEU A 156 -12.62 0.43 7.59
C LEU A 156 -13.68 0.63 6.51
N GLN A 157 -14.73 -0.18 6.51
CA GLN A 157 -15.76 -0.16 5.45
C GLN A 157 -16.72 1.02 5.53
N GLU A 158 -16.73 1.75 6.64
CA GLU A 158 -17.51 2.99 6.78
C GLU A 158 -16.86 4.09 5.93
N ASP A 159 -17.68 4.75 5.11
CA ASP A 159 -17.26 5.81 4.20
C ASP A 159 -18.35 6.89 4.16
N MET A 160 -17.99 8.07 3.69
CA MET A 160 -18.86 9.23 3.72
C MET A 160 -19.81 9.28 2.51
N ASP A 161 -21.09 9.58 2.76
CA ASP A 161 -22.01 10.06 1.72
C ASP A 161 -21.71 11.52 1.40
N MET A 162 -21.53 11.84 0.11
CA MET A 162 -21.24 13.21 -0.33
C MET A 162 -22.51 13.85 -0.91
N ALA A 163 -22.96 14.95 -0.30
CA ALA A 163 -24.00 15.79 -0.88
C ALA A 163 -23.40 17.06 -1.49
N VAL A 164 -23.58 17.26 -2.79
CA VAL A 164 -23.19 18.51 -3.49
C VAL A 164 -24.44 19.11 -4.14
N LEU A 165 -24.88 20.25 -3.60
CA LEU A 165 -26.09 20.95 -4.06
C LEU A 165 -27.32 20.02 -4.00
N VAL A 166 -27.82 19.59 -5.15
CA VAL A 166 -28.99 18.71 -5.30
C VAL A 166 -28.62 17.25 -5.57
N PHE A 167 -27.32 16.93 -5.64
CA PHE A 167 -26.83 15.59 -5.92
C PHE A 167 -26.38 14.91 -4.62
N ALA A 168 -26.88 13.70 -4.39
CA ALA A 168 -26.36 12.79 -3.39
C ALA A 168 -25.50 11.73 -4.09
N LEU A 169 -24.22 11.67 -3.75
CA LEU A 169 -23.27 10.69 -4.23
C LEU A 169 -23.00 9.69 -3.11
N PRO A 170 -23.35 8.39 -3.30
CA PRO A 170 -23.00 7.36 -2.34
C PRO A 170 -21.49 7.13 -2.32
N PRO A 171 -20.96 6.34 -1.36
CA PRO A 171 -19.55 5.97 -1.29
C PRO A 171 -19.01 5.43 -2.61
N GLN A 172 -17.73 5.67 -2.86
CA GLN A 172 -17.06 5.34 -4.13
C GLN A 172 -17.25 3.88 -4.55
N ARG A 173 -17.28 2.94 -3.60
CA ARG A 173 -17.53 1.51 -3.83
C ARG A 173 -18.78 1.19 -4.67
N HIS A 174 -19.76 2.09 -4.72
CA HIS A 174 -21.00 1.87 -5.46
C HIS A 174 -20.90 2.22 -6.94
N TRP A 175 -19.94 3.06 -7.35
CA TRP A 175 -19.94 3.66 -8.70
C TRP A 175 -18.55 3.79 -9.35
N THR A 176 -17.44 3.64 -8.63
CA THR A 176 -16.11 3.74 -9.25
C THR A 176 -15.73 2.46 -9.97
N SER A 177 -15.22 2.59 -11.20
CA SER A 177 -14.62 1.46 -11.92
C SER A 177 -13.33 0.96 -11.24
N TYR A 178 -12.63 1.84 -10.51
CA TYR A 178 -11.45 1.49 -9.73
C TYR A 178 -11.76 0.46 -8.64
N TYR A 179 -12.85 0.62 -7.89
CA TYR A 179 -13.29 -0.35 -6.88
C TYR A 179 -13.48 -1.74 -7.48
N TYR A 180 -14.29 -1.85 -8.55
CA TYR A 180 -14.60 -3.15 -9.17
C TYR A 180 -13.37 -3.80 -9.83
N SER A 181 -12.51 -3.01 -10.49
CA SER A 181 -11.25 -3.51 -11.04
C SER A 181 -10.33 -4.02 -9.93
N SER A 182 -10.21 -3.29 -8.82
CA SER A 182 -9.40 -3.72 -7.68
C SER A 182 -9.98 -4.96 -7.00
N LEU A 183 -11.30 -5.06 -6.82
CA LEU A 183 -11.96 -6.24 -6.27
C LEU A 183 -11.72 -7.49 -7.12
N ARG A 184 -11.81 -7.35 -8.45
CA ARG A 184 -11.51 -8.44 -9.39
C ARG A 184 -10.06 -8.90 -9.26
N THR A 185 -9.09 -7.97 -9.28
CA THR A 185 -7.66 -8.30 -9.14
C THR A 185 -7.37 -8.92 -7.77
N PHE A 186 -7.98 -8.40 -6.70
CA PHE A 186 -7.84 -8.95 -5.36
C PHE A 186 -8.33 -10.40 -5.28
N SER A 187 -9.53 -10.69 -5.81
CA SER A 187 -10.07 -12.04 -5.86
C SER A 187 -9.20 -12.98 -6.69
N ALA A 188 -8.80 -12.56 -7.88
CA ALA A 188 -7.97 -13.38 -8.77
C ALA A 188 -6.57 -13.65 -8.18
N LEU A 189 -5.99 -12.68 -7.46
CA LEU A 189 -4.74 -12.88 -6.73
C LEU A 189 -4.92 -13.87 -5.57
N GLY A 190 -6.03 -13.76 -4.83
CA GLY A 190 -6.41 -14.72 -3.80
C GLY A 190 -6.55 -16.14 -4.35
N ASP A 191 -7.19 -16.32 -5.50
CA ASP A 191 -7.31 -17.61 -6.17
C ASP A 191 -5.94 -18.17 -6.61
N ALA A 192 -5.06 -17.30 -7.14
CA ALA A 192 -3.69 -17.68 -7.51
C ALA A 192 -2.86 -18.11 -6.29
N ILE A 193 -2.98 -17.38 -5.17
CA ILE A 193 -2.35 -17.75 -3.89
C ILE A 193 -2.88 -19.09 -3.42
N LYS A 194 -4.20 -19.27 -3.38
CA LYS A 194 -4.85 -20.52 -2.95
C LYS A 194 -4.42 -21.73 -3.77
N ALA A 195 -4.33 -21.58 -5.09
CA ALA A 195 -3.92 -22.65 -5.99
C ALA A 195 -2.46 -23.09 -5.81
N THR A 196 -1.61 -22.20 -5.28
CA THR A 196 -0.16 -22.43 -5.12
C THR A 196 0.32 -22.15 -3.69
N TYR A 197 -0.55 -22.41 -2.71
CA TYR A 197 -0.28 -22.06 -1.32
C TYR A 197 1.00 -22.72 -0.81
N GLY A 198 1.83 -21.96 -0.09
CA GLY A 198 3.14 -22.41 0.38
C GLY A 198 4.23 -22.57 -0.70
N GLN A 199 3.93 -22.27 -1.97
CA GLN A 199 4.89 -22.37 -3.09
C GLN A 199 5.37 -20.99 -3.58
N TRP A 200 5.03 -19.93 -2.85
CA TRP A 200 5.38 -18.57 -3.23
C TRP A 200 6.87 -18.30 -3.07
N THR A 201 7.48 -17.86 -4.17
CA THR A 201 8.87 -17.42 -4.25
C THR A 201 8.93 -16.08 -4.97
N SER A 202 10.04 -15.37 -4.87
CA SER A 202 10.26 -14.15 -5.67
C SER A 202 10.20 -14.40 -7.19
N ALA A 203 10.49 -15.63 -7.64
CA ALA A 203 10.26 -16.02 -9.04
C ALA A 203 8.77 -16.14 -9.37
N LYS A 204 7.99 -16.82 -8.52
CA LYS A 204 6.55 -16.97 -8.71
C LYS A 204 5.82 -15.63 -8.65
N ALA A 205 6.20 -14.75 -7.72
CA ALA A 205 5.64 -13.39 -7.64
C ALA A 205 5.87 -12.59 -8.93
N ARG A 206 7.05 -12.70 -9.55
CA ARG A 206 7.33 -12.06 -10.86
C ARG A 206 6.51 -12.66 -12.01
N GLU A 207 6.27 -13.97 -11.99
CA GLU A 207 5.38 -14.64 -12.96
C GLU A 207 3.93 -14.13 -12.82
N VAL A 208 3.43 -14.04 -11.58
CA VAL A 208 2.10 -13.50 -11.27
C VAL A 208 1.96 -12.06 -11.75
N LEU A 209 2.98 -11.23 -11.54
CA LEU A 209 3.02 -9.84 -12.04
C LEU A 209 3.11 -9.73 -13.58
N ASN A 210 3.22 -10.83 -14.31
CA ASN A 210 3.08 -10.88 -15.78
C ASN A 210 1.74 -11.47 -16.23
N THR A 211 0.86 -11.85 -15.30
CA THR A 211 -0.43 -12.47 -15.63
C THR A 211 -1.43 -11.39 -16.08
N PRO A 212 -1.96 -11.42 -17.32
CA PRO A 212 -2.84 -10.37 -17.84
C PRO A 212 -4.10 -10.11 -17.00
N ALA A 213 -4.62 -11.14 -16.31
CA ALA A 213 -5.78 -11.00 -15.44
C ALA A 213 -5.51 -10.21 -14.15
N LEU A 214 -4.24 -10.03 -13.78
CA LEU A 214 -3.80 -9.41 -12.53
C LEU A 214 -3.10 -8.07 -12.73
N VAL A 215 -2.90 -7.67 -13.98
CA VAL A 215 -2.13 -6.50 -14.35
C VAL A 215 -2.96 -5.65 -15.30
N ASP A 216 -3.10 -4.37 -15.00
CA ASP A 216 -3.73 -3.45 -15.94
C ASP A 216 -2.79 -3.23 -17.14
N PRO A 217 -3.17 -3.65 -18.35
CA PRO A 217 -2.33 -3.51 -19.53
C PRO A 217 -2.23 -2.06 -20.03
N HIS A 218 -2.99 -1.13 -19.45
CA HIS A 218 -3.05 0.28 -19.83
C HIS A 218 -2.40 1.21 -18.81
N ASP A 219 -2.29 0.81 -17.53
CA ASP A 219 -1.86 1.72 -16.46
C ASP A 219 -0.85 1.16 -15.46
N SER A 220 -0.41 -0.10 -15.61
CA SER A 220 0.63 -0.66 -14.76
C SER A 220 2.01 -0.09 -15.11
N MET A 221 2.39 1.06 -14.54
CA MET A 221 3.65 1.75 -14.87
C MET A 221 4.90 1.23 -14.14
N GLN A 222 4.74 0.55 -13.00
CA GLN A 222 5.84 -0.02 -12.21
C GLN A 222 5.40 -1.34 -11.57
N ALA A 223 6.31 -2.31 -11.50
CA ALA A 223 6.11 -3.57 -10.79
C ALA A 223 7.33 -3.84 -9.92
N ALA A 224 7.10 -4.30 -8.68
CA ALA A 224 8.18 -4.59 -7.75
C ALA A 224 7.91 -5.88 -6.96
N VAL A 225 8.97 -6.63 -6.71
CA VAL A 225 8.99 -7.76 -5.77
C VAL A 225 10.07 -7.49 -4.74
N LEU A 226 9.75 -7.58 -3.47
CA LEU A 226 10.63 -7.25 -2.35
C LEU A 226 10.82 -8.51 -1.50
N GLU A 227 12.06 -8.85 -1.17
CA GLU A 227 12.42 -10.01 -0.35
C GLU A 227 13.26 -9.54 0.85
N PRO A 228 12.61 -9.23 1.99
CA PRO A 228 13.27 -8.58 3.12
C PRO A 228 14.41 -9.38 3.74
N ALA A 229 14.24 -10.70 3.86
CA ALA A 229 15.22 -11.60 4.48
C ALA A 229 16.58 -11.57 3.75
N SER A 230 16.54 -11.55 2.42
CA SER A 230 17.75 -11.51 1.57
C SER A 230 18.16 -10.09 1.17
N ARG A 231 17.37 -9.06 1.53
CA ARG A 231 17.57 -7.65 1.15
C ARG A 231 17.59 -7.46 -0.36
N ARG A 232 16.81 -8.26 -1.09
CA ARG A 232 16.70 -8.22 -2.54
C ARG A 232 15.41 -7.56 -2.95
N LEU A 233 15.47 -6.79 -4.02
CA LEU A 233 14.30 -6.33 -4.73
C LEU A 233 14.47 -6.51 -6.24
N TRP A 234 13.35 -6.73 -6.91
CA TRP A 234 13.25 -6.72 -8.35
C TRP A 234 12.31 -5.60 -8.76
N ILE A 235 12.69 -4.82 -9.76
CA ILE A 235 11.86 -3.75 -10.31
C ILE A 235 11.75 -3.90 -11.83
N ALA A 236 10.54 -3.74 -12.36
CA ALA A 236 10.28 -3.56 -13.76
C ALA A 236 9.58 -2.21 -13.98
N ALA A 237 10.01 -1.44 -14.98
CA ALA A 237 9.48 -0.12 -15.31
C ALA A 237 9.87 0.27 -16.74
N GLY A 238 9.17 1.24 -17.34
CA GLY A 238 9.47 1.78 -18.67
C GLY A 238 8.74 1.10 -19.83
N ALA A 239 7.87 0.13 -19.53
CA ALA A 239 6.87 -0.41 -20.43
C ALA A 239 5.48 -0.36 -19.75
N VAL A 240 4.42 -0.53 -20.54
CA VAL A 240 3.06 -0.68 -20.03
C VAL A 240 2.46 -1.96 -20.66
N PRO A 241 2.17 -3.00 -19.87
CA PRO A 241 2.42 -3.09 -18.43
C PRO A 241 3.92 -3.21 -18.09
N ALA A 242 4.30 -2.75 -16.91
CA ALA A 242 5.69 -2.62 -16.47
C ALA A 242 6.47 -3.92 -16.47
N ALA A 243 5.84 -5.02 -16.08
CA ALA A 243 6.49 -6.33 -16.01
C ALA A 243 7.03 -6.81 -17.38
N SER A 244 6.46 -6.32 -18.49
CA SER A 244 6.91 -6.59 -19.85
C SER A 244 8.31 -6.05 -20.16
N ALA A 245 8.80 -5.06 -19.40
CA ALA A 245 10.16 -4.53 -19.55
C ALA A 245 11.25 -5.50 -19.01
N GLY A 246 10.85 -6.54 -18.29
CA GLY A 246 11.75 -7.40 -17.54
C GLY A 246 12.16 -6.80 -16.19
N PHE A 247 12.47 -7.67 -15.25
CA PHE A 247 12.84 -7.29 -13.89
C PHE A 247 14.36 -7.11 -13.75
N VAL A 248 14.78 -5.98 -13.20
CA VAL A 248 16.16 -5.73 -12.77
C VAL A 248 16.29 -6.02 -11.28
N GLU A 249 17.27 -6.82 -10.90
CA GLU A 249 17.58 -7.14 -9.51
C GLU A 249 18.48 -6.06 -8.87
N ILE A 250 18.15 -5.70 -7.63
CA ILE A 250 19.00 -4.89 -6.75
C ILE A 250 19.12 -5.60 -5.41
N VAL A 251 20.35 -5.65 -4.90
CA VAL A 251 20.66 -6.16 -3.56
C VAL A 251 21.13 -5.01 -2.70
N LEU A 252 20.46 -4.77 -1.57
CA LEU A 252 20.93 -3.80 -0.59
C LEU A 252 22.03 -4.40 0.28
N PRO A 253 23.07 -3.61 0.63
CA PRO A 253 24.07 -4.08 1.57
C PRO A 253 23.42 -4.40 2.92
N LYS A 254 23.96 -5.38 3.64
CA LYS A 254 23.56 -5.61 5.03
C LYS A 254 23.92 -4.38 5.86
N TRP A 255 22.99 -3.91 6.67
CA TRP A 255 23.29 -2.86 7.65
C TRP A 255 23.87 -3.50 8.91
N GLU A 256 25.04 -3.04 9.33
CA GLU A 256 25.76 -3.56 10.50
C GLU A 256 25.54 -2.71 11.76
N GLY A 257 24.72 -1.66 11.67
CA GLY A 257 24.53 -0.68 12.75
C GLY A 257 25.64 0.39 12.77
N PRO A 258 25.47 1.48 13.54
CA PRO A 258 26.52 1.89 14.45
C PRO A 258 26.70 0.87 15.60
#